data_AF-A0A512DUK6-F1
#
_entry.id   AF-A0A512DUK6-F1
#
_cell.length_a   1.000
_cell.length_b   1.000
_cell.length_c   1.000
_cell.angle_alpha   90.00
_cell.angle_beta   90.00
_cell.angle_gamma   90.00
#
_symmetry.space_group_name_H-M   'P 1'
#
loop_
_entity.id
_entity.type
_entity.pdbx_description
1 polymer ?
#
loop_
_entity_poly.entity_id
_entity_poly.type
_entity_poly.pdbx_seq_one_letter_code
_entity_poly.pdbx_strand_id
1 'polypeptide(L)'
;MKKATRARYTLEFKEEAVRLVNGGERISTVARNLGLAEQTLHNWVKAAGNGGLKGPATSSVSAEQMEISRLKAELSRVRMERDILKKAAAYFARESL
;
A
#
# COMPACT_ATOMS: atom_id res chain seq x y z
N MET A 1 21.77 -17.21 -14.24
CA MET A 1 20.81 -16.13 -13.91
C MET A 1 19.51 -16.79 -13.44
N LYS A 2 19.11 -16.63 -12.17
CA LYS A 2 17.83 -17.18 -11.68
C LYS A 2 16.69 -16.34 -12.27
N LYS A 3 15.82 -16.97 -13.06
CA LYS A 3 14.63 -16.33 -13.64
C LYS A 3 13.70 -15.94 -12.49
N ALA A 4 13.52 -14.65 -12.23
CA ALA A 4 12.59 -14.21 -11.21
C ALA A 4 11.16 -14.63 -11.61
N THR A 5 10.52 -15.47 -10.81
CA THR A 5 9.12 -15.84 -11.00
C THR A 5 8.28 -14.58 -10.95
N ARG A 6 7.54 -14.28 -12.03
CA ARG A 6 6.65 -13.11 -12.07
C ARG A 6 5.53 -13.30 -11.05
N ALA A 7 5.53 -12.46 -10.03
CA ALA A 7 4.42 -12.36 -9.08
C ALA A 7 3.13 -12.04 -9.83
N ARG A 8 2.05 -12.76 -9.47
CA ARG A 8 0.72 -12.56 -10.01
C ARG A 8 -0.15 -11.95 -8.93
N TYR A 9 -0.79 -10.83 -9.24
CA TYR A 9 -1.66 -10.09 -8.33
C TYR A 9 -3.08 -10.09 -8.87
N THR A 10 -4.07 -10.26 -8.01
CA THR A 10 -5.49 -10.19 -8.38
C THR A 10 -5.85 -8.80 -8.90
N LEU A 11 -6.95 -8.70 -9.64
CA LEU A 11 -7.46 -7.41 -10.12
C LEU A 11 -7.78 -6.48 -8.94
N GLU A 12 -8.52 -6.98 -7.95
CA GLU A 12 -8.89 -6.26 -6.73
C GLU A 12 -7.67 -5.68 -5.99
N PHE A 13 -6.61 -6.47 -5.81
CA PHE A 13 -5.39 -5.99 -5.17
C PHE A 13 -4.73 -4.84 -5.94
N LYS A 14 -4.73 -4.92 -7.28
CA LYS A 14 -4.20 -3.84 -8.12
C LYS A 14 -5.06 -2.59 -8.04
N GLU A 15 -6.38 -2.74 -8.06
CA GLU A 15 -7.34 -1.64 -7.94
C GLU A 15 -7.18 -0.92 -6.60
N GLU A 16 -7.04 -1.68 -5.51
CA GLU A 16 -6.80 -1.13 -4.19
C GLU A 16 -5.49 -0.34 -4.11
N ALA A 17 -4.40 -0.92 -4.62
CA ALA A 17 -3.10 -0.25 -4.63
C ALA A 17 -3.14 1.06 -5.45
N VAL A 18 -3.87 1.07 -6.56
CA VAL A 18 -4.07 2.28 -7.38
C VAL A 18 -4.97 3.29 -6.67
N ARG A 19 -6.01 2.84 -5.96
CA ARG A 19 -6.92 3.69 -5.19
C ARG A 19 -6.16 4.48 -4.11
N LEU A 20 -5.24 3.85 -3.39
CA LEU A 20 -4.41 4.53 -2.39
C LEU A 20 -3.57 5.65 -3.01
N VAL A 21 -2.93 5.40 -4.15
CA VAL A 21 -2.14 6.41 -4.87
C VAL A 21 -3.02 7.55 -5.38
N ASN A 22 -4.18 7.23 -5.97
CA ASN A 22 -5.13 8.25 -6.45
C ASN A 22 -5.74 9.06 -5.29
N GLY A 23 -5.76 8.50 -4.08
CA GLY A 23 -6.13 9.19 -2.84
C GLY A 23 -5.07 10.16 -2.30
N GLY A 24 -3.93 10.30 -3.00
CA GLY A 24 -2.87 11.25 -2.68
C GLY A 24 -1.65 10.64 -1.98
N GLU A 25 -1.62 9.33 -1.75
CA GLU A 25 -0.43 8.67 -1.21
C GLU A 25 0.70 8.59 -2.24
N ARG A 26 1.94 8.75 -1.77
CA ARG A 26 3.12 8.62 -2.62
C ARG A 26 3.31 7.16 -3.05
N ILE A 27 3.56 6.93 -4.34
CA ILE A 27 3.80 5.60 -4.91
C ILE A 27 4.87 4.82 -4.15
N SER A 28 5.97 5.46 -3.76
CA SER A 28 7.05 4.82 -3.00
C SER A 28 6.62 4.33 -1.63
N THR A 29 5.75 5.08 -0.95
CA THR A 29 5.17 4.69 0.34
C THR A 29 4.23 3.50 0.18
N VAL A 30 3.29 3.58 -0.77
CA VAL A 30 2.31 2.50 -1.02
C VAL A 30 3.02 1.22 -1.45
N ALA A 31 3.99 1.30 -2.36
CA ALA A 31 4.76 0.14 -2.82
C ALA A 31 5.52 -0.52 -1.67
N ARG A 32 6.19 0.26 -0.81
CA ARG A 32 6.87 -0.25 0.37
C ARG A 32 5.92 -0.95 1.34
N ASN A 33 4.76 -0.35 1.61
CA ASN A 33 3.76 -0.90 2.52
C ASN A 33 3.20 -2.23 2.00
N LEU A 34 2.96 -2.31 0.69
CA LEU A 34 2.43 -3.51 0.02
C LEU A 34 3.50 -4.55 -0.36
N GLY A 35 4.79 -4.26 -0.13
CA GLY A 35 5.89 -5.16 -0.51
C GLY A 35 6.08 -5.29 -2.03
N LEU A 36 5.73 -4.25 -2.78
CA LEU A 36 5.83 -4.19 -4.23
C LEU A 36 7.10 -3.44 -4.65
N ALA A 37 7.65 -3.79 -5.82
CA ALA A 37 8.59 -2.91 -6.48
C ALA A 37 7.86 -1.63 -6.93
N GLU A 38 8.44 -0.45 -6.69
CA GLU A 38 7.82 0.84 -7.04
C GLU A 38 7.42 0.92 -8.52
N GLN A 39 8.26 0.39 -9.41
CA GLN A 39 7.97 0.31 -10.85
C GLN A 39 6.71 -0.50 -11.17
N THR A 40 6.40 -1.53 -10.37
CA THR A 40 5.19 -2.34 -10.55
C THR A 40 3.95 -1.50 -10.28
N LEU A 41 3.94 -0.72 -9.21
CA LEU A 41 2.83 0.15 -8.86
C LEU A 41 2.68 1.31 -9.85
N HIS A 42 3.79 1.92 -10.29
CA HIS A 42 3.78 2.91 -11.38
C HIS A 42 3.09 2.38 -12.64
N ASN A 43 3.40 1.14 -13.04
CA ASN A 43 2.81 0.52 -14.22
C ASN A 43 1.29 0.32 -14.05
N TRP A 44 0.82 0.02 -12.84
CA TRP A 44 -0.60 -0.14 -12.56
C TRP A 44 -1.35 1.18 -12.58
N VAL A 45 -0.82 2.22 -11.93
CA VAL A 45 -1.42 3.57 -11.96
C VAL A 45 -1.55 4.06 -13.41
N LYS A 46 -0.51 3.86 -14.21
CA LYS A 46 -0.53 4.19 -15.65
C LYS A 46 -1.57 3.36 -16.42
N ALA A 47 -1.65 2.05 -16.17
CA ALA A 47 -2.62 1.17 -16.83
C ALA A 47 -4.08 1.52 -16.47
N ALA A 48 -4.33 1.88 -15.21
CA ALA A 48 -5.64 2.35 -14.75
C ALA A 48 -6.08 3.63 -15.48
N GLY A 49 -5.16 4.58 -15.69
CA GLY A 49 -5.44 5.80 -16.47
C GLY A 49 -5.67 5.56 -17.98
N ASN A 50 -5.17 4.44 -18.52
CA ASN A 50 -5.19 4.13 -19.95
C ASN A 50 -6.30 3.12 -20.36
N GLY A 51 -7.36 3.01 -19.57
CA GLY A 51 -8.52 2.15 -19.92
C GLY A 51 -8.51 0.76 -19.29
N GLY A 52 -7.73 0.53 -18.23
CA GLY A 52 -8.04 -0.50 -17.24
C GLY A 52 -6.88 -1.38 -16.79
N LEU A 53 -6.99 -1.85 -15.55
CA LEU A 53 -6.09 -2.81 -14.94
C LEU A 53 -6.39 -4.23 -15.45
N LYS A 54 -5.34 -5.00 -15.74
CA LYS A 54 -5.45 -6.42 -16.11
C LYS A 54 -4.76 -7.26 -15.04
N GLY A 55 -5.46 -8.24 -14.49
CA GLY A 55 -4.92 -9.25 -13.57
C GLY A 55 -5.38 -10.65 -13.98
N PRO A 56 -4.67 -11.71 -13.61
CA PRO A 56 -5.21 -13.06 -13.74
C PRO A 56 -6.55 -13.15 -12.99
N ALA A 57 -7.56 -13.71 -13.67
CA ALA A 57 -8.89 -13.95 -13.09
C ALA A 57 -8.83 -14.90 -11.88
N THR A 58 -7.83 -15.80 -11.87
CA THR A 58 -7.60 -16.78 -10.81
C THR A 58 -6.10 -17.11 -10.72
N SER A 59 -5.38 -16.44 -9.83
CA SER A 59 -4.20 -17.05 -9.19
C SER A 59 -4.13 -16.44 -7.82
N SER A 60 -4.60 -17.20 -6.84
CA SER A 60 -4.84 -16.82 -5.46
C SER A 60 -3.62 -16.14 -4.86
N VAL A 61 -3.76 -14.86 -4.52
CA VAL A 61 -3.08 -14.35 -3.33
C VAL A 61 -3.61 -15.24 -2.20
N SER A 62 -2.73 -15.92 -1.47
CA SER A 62 -3.22 -16.77 -0.37
C SER A 62 -3.97 -15.89 0.63
N ALA A 63 -4.98 -16.45 1.31
CA ALA A 63 -5.71 -15.73 2.33
C ALA A 63 -4.75 -15.12 3.38
N GLU A 64 -3.64 -15.81 3.69
CA GLU A 64 -2.61 -15.27 4.57
C GLU A 64 -1.95 -14.02 3.98
N GLN A 65 -1.66 -14.00 2.69
CA GLN A 65 -1.02 -12.84 2.06
C GLN A 65 -1.96 -11.62 1.99
N MET A 66 -3.27 -11.85 1.83
CA MET A 66 -4.29 -10.80 1.94
C MET A 66 -4.36 -10.26 3.37
N GLU A 67 -4.41 -11.15 4.35
CA GLU A 67 -4.47 -10.79 5.76
C GLU A 67 -3.21 -10.05 6.22
N ILE A 68 -2.03 -10.47 5.77
CA ILE A 68 -0.76 -9.78 6.03
C ILE A 68 -0.80 -8.36 5.46
N SER A 69 -1.32 -8.16 4.25
CA SER A 69 -1.43 -6.83 3.65
C SER A 69 -2.42 -5.95 4.41
N ARG A 70 -3.58 -6.49 4.81
CA ARG A 70 -4.57 -5.80 5.63
C ARG A 70 -3.98 -5.37 6.98
N LEU A 71 -3.36 -6.31 7.70
CA LEU A 71 -2.74 -6.06 9.00
C LEU A 71 -1.63 -5.02 8.91
N LYS A 72 -0.83 -5.02 7.84
CA LYS A 72 0.20 -3.99 7.61
C LYS A 72 -0.40 -2.60 7.39
N ALA A 73 -1.50 -2.50 6.63
CA ALA A 73 -2.19 -1.24 6.41
C ALA A 73 -2.79 -0.69 7.73
N GLU A 74 -3.44 -1.55 8.51
CA GLU A 74 -4.01 -1.18 9.81
C GLU A 74 -2.93 -0.77 10.81
N LEU A 75 -1.83 -1.53 10.89
CA LEU A 75 -0.69 -1.19 11.73
C LEU A 75 -0.07 0.15 11.36
N SER A 76 0.02 0.47 10.05
CA SER A 76 0.53 1.76 9.57
C SER A 76 -0.37 2.91 10.06
N ARG A 77 -1.70 2.76 9.89
CA ARG A 77 -2.68 3.75 10.32
C ARG A 77 -2.61 4.00 11.84
N VAL A 78 -2.64 2.94 12.64
CA VAL A 78 -2.60 3.05 14.11
C VAL A 78 -1.29 3.70 14.58
N ARG A 79 -0.16 3.37 13.94
CA ARG A 79 1.14 4.01 14.26
C ARG A 79 1.10 5.51 13.96
N MET A 80 0.53 5.91 12.83
CA MET A 80 0.38 7.32 12.47
C MET A 80 -0.49 8.07 13.48
N GLU A 81 -1.66 7.52 13.84
CA GLU A 81 -2.56 8.11 14.83
C GLU A 81 -1.87 8.29 16.19
N ARG A 82 -1.18 7.25 16.67
CA ARG A 82 -0.37 7.31 17.90
C ARG A 82 0.71 8.39 17.83
N ASP A 83 1.40 8.51 16.70
CA ASP A 83 2.50 9.47 16.56
C ASP A 83 1.99 10.92 16.52
N ILE A 84 0.80 11.15 15.95
CA ILE A 84 0.10 12.44 16.01
C ILE A 84 -0.25 12.78 17.47
N LEU A 85 -0.84 11.84 18.21
CA LEU A 85 -1.19 12.04 19.62
C LEU A 85 0.03 12.34 20.48
N LYS A 86 1.14 11.61 20.27
CA LYS A 86 2.40 11.88 20.96
C LYS A 86 2.93 13.29 20.70
N LYS A 87 2.88 13.74 19.45
CA LYS A 87 3.29 15.10 19.08
C LYS A 87 2.40 16.15 19.74
N ALA A 88 1.08 15.93 19.76
CA ALA A 88 0.15 16.83 20.43
C ALA A 88 0.43 16.90 21.95
N ALA A 89 0.60 15.76 22.61
CA ALA A 89 0.92 15.72 24.04
C ALA A 89 2.25 16.44 24.35
N ALA A 90 3.28 16.23 23.53
CA ALA A 90 4.56 16.92 23.68
C ALA A 90 4.44 18.44 23.46
N TYR A 91 3.59 18.89 22.54
CA TYR A 91 3.31 20.30 22.31
C TYR A 91 2.64 20.94 23.55
N PHE A 92 1.57 20.34 24.06
CA PHE A 92 0.86 20.86 25.25
C PHE A 92 1.73 20.88 26.51
N ALA A 93 2.57 19.84 26.71
CA ALA A 93 3.50 19.82 27.84
C ALA A 93 4.54 20.94 27.79
N ARG A 94 4.91 21.42 26.60
CA ARG A 94 5.84 22.55 26.42
C ARG A 94 5.19 23.92 26.63
N GLU A 95 3.91 24.09 26.31
CA GLU A 95 3.16 25.33 26.52
C GLU A 95 2.68 25.52 27.98
N SER A 96 2.78 24.47 28.81
CA SER A 96 2.36 24.49 30.22
C SER A 96 3.53 24.75 31.20
N LEU A 97 4.72 25.06 30.68
CA LEU A 97 5.94 25.42 31.42
C LEU A 97 6.25 26.90 31.20
#